data_AF-A0A1F9U3F0-F1
#
_entry.id   AF-A0A1F9U3F0-F1
#
_cell.length_a   1.000
_cell.length_b   1.000
_cell.length_c   1.000
_cell.angle_alpha   90.00
_cell.angle_beta   90.00
_cell.angle_gamma   90.00
#
_symmetry.space_group_name_H-M   'P 1'
#
loop_
_entity.id
_entity.type
_entity.pdbx_description
1 polymer ?
#
loop_
_entity_poly.entity_id
_entity_poly.type
_entity_poly.pdbx_seq_one_letter_code
_entity_poly.pdbx_strand_id
1 'polypeptide(L)' 'MRVGQWLQPRHASVEVFEKDYPQVDFSGLDLYCPGCKVPLKLSRRSAAGRLAGWCKKCNRAVSP' A
#
# COMPACT_ATOMS: atom_id res chain seq x y z
N MET A 1 -5.13 14.02 6.09
CA MET A 1 -4.85 12.67 5.53
C MET A 1 -5.92 11.70 6.01
N ARG A 2 -6.42 10.83 5.13
CA ARG A 2 -7.44 9.82 5.46
C ARG A 2 -6.77 8.53 5.96
N VAL A 3 -7.49 7.69 6.70
CA VAL A 3 -7.01 6.35 7.08
C VAL A 3 -7.29 5.42 5.92
N GLY A 4 -6.27 4.71 5.44
CA GLY A 4 -6.43 3.72 4.36
C GLY A 4 -7.04 2.41 4.87
N GLN A 5 -7.24 1.46 3.96
CA GLN A 5 -7.77 0.13 4.28
C GLN A 5 -6.73 -0.96 4.07
N TRP A 6 -6.87 -2.09 4.79
CA TRP A 6 -5.99 -3.23 4.52
C TRP A 6 -6.28 -3.79 3.14
N LEU A 7 -5.25 -3.91 2.32
CA LEU A 7 -5.39 -4.51 1.01
C LEU A 7 -5.78 -5.99 1.15
N GLN A 8 -6.82 -6.38 0.40
CA GLN A 8 -7.30 -7.76 0.32
C GLN A 8 -7.17 -8.29 -1.12
N PRO A 9 -6.70 -9.53 -1.30
CA PRO A 9 -6.22 -10.47 -0.28
C PRO A 9 -4.92 -10.01 0.40
N ARG A 10 -4.65 -10.53 1.61
CA ARG A 10 -3.41 -10.22 2.33
C ARG A 10 -2.24 -10.85 1.58
N HIS A 11 -1.26 -10.02 1.23
CA HIS A 11 -0.02 -10.51 0.63
C HIS A 11 0.87 -11.09 1.73
N ALA A 12 1.52 -12.21 1.44
CA ALA A 12 2.37 -12.93 2.39
C ALA A 12 3.64 -12.14 2.76
N SER A 13 4.17 -11.36 1.82
CA SER A 13 5.39 -10.58 1.98
C SER A 13 5.40 -9.35 1.08
N VAL A 14 6.38 -8.46 1.30
CA VAL A 14 6.56 -7.25 0.47
C VAL A 14 6.95 -7.61 -0.96
N GLU A 15 7.71 -8.69 -1.17
CA GLU A 15 8.16 -9.11 -2.50
C GLU A 15 6.98 -9.59 -3.37
N VAL A 16 6.01 -10.29 -2.77
CA VAL A 16 4.78 -10.67 -3.48
C VAL A 16 3.97 -9.42 -3.83
N PHE A 17 3.84 -8.48 -2.89
CA PHE A 17 3.17 -7.20 -3.13
C PHE A 17 3.83 -6.38 -4.24
N GLU A 18 5.15 -6.31 -4.29
CA GLU A 18 5.87 -5.57 -5.34
C GLU A 18 5.74 -6.23 -6.72
N LYS A 19 5.53 -7.56 -6.79
CA LYS A 19 5.21 -8.24 -8.05
C LYS A 19 3.81 -7.90 -8.55
N ASP A 20 2.82 -7.83 -7.65
CA ASP A 20 1.43 -7.49 -7.98
C ASP A 20 1.23 -5.99 -8.26
N TYR A 21 2.09 -5.14 -7.67
CA TYR A 21 2.14 -3.69 -7.87
C TYR A 21 3.51 -3.24 -8.39
N PRO A 22 3.86 -3.62 -9.64
CA PRO A 22 5.21 -3.42 -10.17
C PRO A 22 5.52 -1.95 -10.48
N GLN A 23 4.50 -1.13 -10.75
CA GLN A 23 4.69 0.25 -11.14
C GLN A 23 4.86 1.15 -9.91
N VAL A 24 5.81 2.08 -9.99
CA VAL A 24 6.00 3.13 -8.98
C VAL A 24 5.26 4.38 -9.42
N ASP A 25 4.44 4.93 -8.52
CA ASP A 25 3.72 6.17 -8.72
C ASP A 25 4.28 7.27 -7.80
N PHE A 26 4.99 8.23 -8.39
CA PHE A 26 5.59 9.35 -7.67
C PHE A 26 4.54 10.35 -7.17
N SER A 27 3.37 10.39 -7.80
CA SER A 27 2.19 11.15 -7.38
C SER A 27 1.32 10.42 -6.34
N GLY A 28 1.84 9.32 -5.77
CA GLY A 28 1.15 8.46 -4.82
C GLY A 28 0.47 9.22 -3.66
N LEU A 29 -0.61 8.63 -3.17
CA LEU A 29 -1.49 9.23 -2.17
C LEU A 29 -0.97 9.01 -0.75
N ASP A 30 -0.96 10.05 0.08
CA ASP A 30 -0.58 9.92 1.49
C ASP A 30 -1.80 9.65 2.40
N LEU A 31 -1.70 8.57 3.18
CA LEU A 31 -2.75 8.08 4.08
C LEU A 31 -2.15 7.68 5.43
N TYR A 32 -3.00 7.46 6.43
CA TYR A 32 -2.59 6.78 7.65
C TYR A 32 -2.79 5.27 7.52
N CYS A 33 -1.82 4.50 8.00
CA CYS A 33 -1.97 3.05 8.12
C CYS A 33 -3.10 2.71 9.11
N PRO A 34 -4.05 1.83 8.75
CA PRO A 34 -5.17 1.46 9.63
C PRO A 34 -4.75 0.75 10.92
N GLY A 35 -3.55 0.15 10.97
CA GLY A 35 -3.03 -0.50 12.18
C GLY A 35 -2.26 0.46 13.08
N CYS A 36 -1.09 0.91 12.63
CA CYS A 36 -0.16 1.68 13.46
C CYS A 36 -0.38 3.21 13.41
N LYS A 37 -1.35 3.70 12.61
CA LYS A 37 -1.67 5.13 12.44
C LYS A 37 -0.49 6.00 11.98
N VAL A 38 0.58 5.39 11.46
CA VAL A 38 1.72 6.10 10.89
C VAL A 38 1.38 6.55 9.46
N PRO A 39 1.79 7.76 9.04
CA PRO A 39 1.64 8.20 7.66
C PRO A 39 2.38 7.25 6.70
N LEU A 40 1.72 6.89 5.62
CA LEU A 40 2.18 5.96 4.58
C LEU A 40 1.81 6.53 3.22
N LYS A 41 2.78 6.57 2.32
CA LYS A 41 2.57 6.92 0.91
C LYS A 41 2.22 5.67 0.10
N LEU A 42 1.10 5.71 -0.62
CA LEU A 42 0.71 4.70 -1.60
C LEU A 42 1.45 4.95 -2.91
N SER A 43 2.71 4.51 -2.97
CA SER A 43 3.60 4.76 -4.11
C SER A 43 3.65 3.61 -5.13
N ARG A 44 2.80 2.59 -5.00
CA ARG A 44 2.79 1.42 -5.88
C ARG A 44 1.46 1.32 -6.62
N ARG A 45 1.52 0.96 -7.90
CA ARG A 45 0.34 0.82 -8.77
C ARG A 45 0.36 -0.55 -9.44
N SER A 46 -0.80 -1.21 -9.42
CA SER A 46 -1.01 -2.48 -10.12
C SER A 46 -1.27 -2.24 -11.61
N ALA A 47 -1.15 -3.30 -12.42
CA ALA A 47 -1.49 -3.24 -13.85
C ALA A 47 -2.96 -2.83 -14.09
N ALA A 48 -3.85 -3.11 -13.13
CA ALA A 48 -5.25 -2.68 -13.16
C ALA A 48 -5.46 -1.21 -12.70
N GLY A 49 -4.38 -0.44 -12.51
CA GLY A 49 -4.44 0.96 -12.11
C GLY A 49 -4.74 1.22 -10.64
N ARG A 50 -4.85 0.19 -9.80
CA ARG A 50 -5.12 0.35 -8.35
C ARG A 50 -3.84 0.80 -7.63
N LEU A 51 -3.97 1.79 -6.77
CA LEU A 51 -2.90 2.27 -5.88
C LEU A 51 -2.85 1.45 -4.59
N ALA A 52 -1.64 1.22 -4.10
CA ALA A 52 -1.38 0.62 -2.80
C ALA A 52 0.00 1.04 -2.27
N GLY A 53 0.26 0.72 -1.00
CA GLY A 53 1.51 0.98 -0.33
C GLY A 53 1.77 -0.05 0.75
N TRP A 54 3.03 -0.30 1.07
CA TRP A 54 3.41 -1.27 2.08
C TRP A 54 3.72 -0.59 3.42
N CYS A 55 2.97 -0.92 4.47
CA CYS A 55 3.32 -0.45 5.81
C CYS A 55 4.44 -1.33 6.40
N LYS A 56 5.65 -0.77 6.56
CA LYS A 56 6.79 -1.48 7.16
C LYS A 56 6.55 -1.91 8.61
N LYS A 57 5.89 -1.08 9.43
CA LYS A 57 5.61 -1.39 10.85
C LYS A 57 4.60 -2.53 11.02
N CYS A 58 3.55 -2.54 10.19
CA CYS A 58 2.52 -3.58 10.26
C CYS A 58 2.82 -4.78 9.33
N ASN A 59 3.91 -4.68 8.56
CA ASN A 59 4.30 -5.61 7.51
C ASN A 59 3.13 -6.05 6.64
N ARG A 60 2.37 -5.07 6.12
CA ARG A 60 1.11 -5.31 5.40
C ARG A 60 0.80 -4.22 4.40
N ALA A 61 0.24 -4.61 3.26
CA ALA A 61 -0.21 -3.72 2.20
C ALA A 61 -1.50 -2.97 2.59
N VAL A 62 -1.56 -1.70 2.18
CA VAL A 62 -2.65 -0.75 2.43
C VAL A 62 -3.11 -0.20 1.09
N SER A 63 -4.41 0.03 0.95
CA SER A 63 -5.05 0.70 -0.18
C SER A 63 -5.74 1.99 0.28
N PRO A 64 -6.16 2.87 -0.65
CA PRO A 64 -7.01 4.00 -0.34
C PRO A 64 -8.26 3.62 0.46
#